data_AF-W4V252-F1
#
_entry.id   AF-W4V252-F1
#
_cell.length_a   1.000
_cell.length_b   1.000
_cell.length_c   1.000
_cell.angle_alpha   90.00
_cell.angle_beta   90.00
_cell.angle_gamma   90.00
#
_symmetry.space_group_name_H-M   'P 1'
#
loop_
_entity.id
_entity.type
_entity.pdbx_description
1 polymer ?
#
loop_
_entity_poly.entity_id
_entity_poly.type
_entity_poly.pdbx_seq_one_letter_code
_entity_poly.pdbx_strand_id
1 'polypeptide(L)'
;MHGAPFYVLGPIVTDIAPGYDHITSAIGGAIAAANGADFLCYVTPAEHLRLPDIDDMKEGIIASKIAAHAADIAKGIKGARDWDYRMSEARKNLDWNRMFELAIDKEKAEKYRKSSMPEDEDTCTMCGKMCAIRNTNKALKGENISIIL
;
A
#
# COMPACT_ATOMS: atom_id res chain seq x y z
N MET A 1 10.32 -31.24 1.95
CA MET A 1 10.53 -30.42 3.16
C MET A 1 9.41 -30.74 4.13
N HIS A 2 9.73 -31.31 5.29
CA HIS A 2 8.76 -31.90 6.23
C HIS A 2 8.17 -30.86 7.20
N GLY A 3 7.44 -29.87 6.69
CA GLY A 3 6.82 -28.82 7.53
C GLY A 3 7.79 -27.85 8.21
N ALA A 4 9.04 -27.77 7.71
CA ALA A 4 9.98 -26.75 8.16
C ALA A 4 9.61 -25.37 7.58
N PRO A 5 9.83 -24.26 8.31
CA PRO A 5 9.54 -22.93 7.80
C PRO A 5 10.30 -22.63 6.50
N PHE A 6 9.61 -22.03 5.54
CA PHE A 6 10.16 -21.75 4.22
C PHE A 6 10.52 -20.27 4.05
N TYR A 7 11.79 -20.01 3.73
CA TYR A 7 12.37 -18.68 3.53
C TYR A 7 12.66 -18.47 2.05
N VAL A 8 12.20 -17.35 1.48
CA VAL A 8 12.40 -17.00 0.07
C VAL A 8 13.00 -15.60 -0.10
N LEU A 9 13.81 -15.42 -1.14
CA LEU A 9 14.31 -14.12 -1.61
C LEU A 9 13.46 -13.69 -2.80
N GLY A 10 12.60 -12.69 -2.63
CA GLY A 10 11.54 -12.40 -3.61
C GLY A 10 10.46 -13.49 -3.61
N PRO A 11 10.21 -14.23 -4.72
CA PRO A 11 11.01 -14.30 -5.95
C PRO A 11 10.80 -13.15 -6.93
N ILE A 12 11.86 -12.80 -7.67
CA ILE A 12 11.80 -11.90 -8.82
C ILE A 12 11.04 -12.61 -9.95
N VAL A 13 9.92 -12.02 -10.38
CA VAL A 13 9.03 -12.63 -11.39
C VAL A 13 9.41 -12.26 -12.82
N THR A 14 10.34 -11.32 -13.01
CA THR A 14 10.82 -10.87 -14.31
C THR A 14 12.17 -10.17 -14.17
N ASP A 15 13.09 -10.43 -15.10
CA ASP A 15 14.48 -9.97 -15.03
C ASP A 15 14.73 -8.64 -15.79
N ILE A 16 13.69 -8.08 -16.42
CA ILE A 16 13.83 -6.92 -17.33
C ILE A 16 13.73 -5.56 -16.62
N ALA A 17 13.66 -5.54 -15.29
CA ALA A 17 13.39 -4.32 -14.52
C ALA A 17 14.42 -4.03 -13.41
N PRO A 18 15.75 -4.09 -13.69
CA PRO A 18 16.75 -3.67 -12.71
C PRO A 18 16.51 -2.21 -12.31
N GLY A 19 16.65 -1.89 -11.03
CA GLY A 19 16.20 -0.61 -10.44
C GLY A 19 14.79 -0.68 -9.85
N TYR A 20 14.02 -1.71 -10.19
CA TYR A 20 12.65 -1.94 -9.72
C TYR A 20 12.46 -3.35 -9.14
N ASP A 21 13.54 -4.03 -8.76
CA ASP A 21 13.48 -5.41 -8.31
C ASP A 21 12.72 -5.58 -6.98
N HIS A 22 12.64 -4.54 -6.15
CA HIS A 22 11.71 -4.50 -5.01
C HIS A 22 10.23 -4.67 -5.42
N ILE A 23 9.83 -4.25 -6.63
CA ILE A 23 8.46 -4.42 -7.16
C ILE A 23 8.31 -5.83 -7.74
N THR A 24 9.24 -6.26 -8.59
CA THR A 24 9.19 -7.59 -9.22
C THR A 24 9.20 -8.69 -8.16
N SER A 25 10.02 -8.53 -7.12
CA SER A 25 10.12 -9.43 -5.99
C SER A 25 8.90 -9.38 -5.06
N ALA A 26 8.28 -8.21 -4.84
CA ALA A 26 7.08 -8.10 -4.02
C ALA A 26 5.90 -8.87 -4.62
N ILE A 27 5.77 -8.88 -5.96
CA ILE A 27 4.75 -9.67 -6.66
C ILE A 27 4.96 -11.16 -6.39
N GLY A 28 6.17 -11.66 -6.63
CA GLY A 28 6.48 -13.07 -6.39
C GLY A 28 6.40 -13.44 -4.91
N GLY A 29 6.88 -12.56 -4.03
CA GLY A 29 6.86 -12.76 -2.58
C GLY A 29 5.44 -12.86 -2.02
N ALA A 30 4.51 -12.03 -2.50
CA ALA A 30 3.10 -12.14 -2.12
C ALA A 30 2.50 -13.49 -2.54
N ILE A 31 2.81 -13.96 -3.75
CA ILE A 31 2.36 -15.27 -4.25
C ILE A 31 2.99 -16.41 -3.44
N ALA A 32 4.31 -16.36 -3.19
CA ALA A 32 5.03 -17.37 -2.44
C ALA A 32 4.52 -17.47 -1.00
N ALA A 33 4.37 -16.35 -0.31
CA ALA A 33 3.84 -16.30 1.05
C ALA A 33 2.38 -16.80 1.11
N ALA A 34 1.54 -16.41 0.15
CA ALA A 34 0.15 -16.90 0.07
C ALA A 34 0.09 -18.43 -0.11
N ASN A 35 1.10 -19.02 -0.75
CA ASN A 35 1.23 -20.47 -0.97
C ASN A 35 2.08 -21.19 0.08
N GLY A 36 2.42 -20.53 1.20
CA GLY A 36 3.04 -21.19 2.36
C GLY A 36 4.50 -20.85 2.60
N ALA A 37 5.09 -19.83 1.96
CA ALA A 37 6.34 -19.26 2.47
C ALA A 37 6.08 -18.53 3.80
N ASP A 38 6.95 -18.76 4.77
CA ASP A 38 6.85 -18.21 6.13
C ASP A 38 7.65 -16.92 6.29
N PHE A 39 8.71 -16.76 5.50
CA PHE A 39 9.60 -15.60 5.57
C PHE A 39 9.94 -15.07 4.17
N LEU A 40 9.81 -13.75 4.03
CA LEU A 40 10.24 -13.01 2.85
C LEU A 40 11.52 -12.24 3.18
N CYS A 41 12.60 -12.52 2.44
CA CYS A 41 13.73 -11.63 2.34
C CYS A 41 13.38 -10.50 1.37
N TYR A 42 13.52 -9.27 1.84
CA TYR A 42 13.24 -8.12 0.98
C TYR A 42 14.31 -7.96 -0.09
N VAL A 43 13.91 -7.40 -1.22
CA VAL A 43 14.81 -7.00 -2.29
C VAL A 43 14.74 -5.49 -2.42
N THR A 44 15.89 -4.85 -2.64
CA THR A 44 15.95 -3.39 -2.76
C THR A 44 15.80 -2.95 -4.22
N PRO A 45 15.50 -1.67 -4.49
CA PRO A 45 15.64 -1.10 -5.84
C PRO A 45 17.05 -1.27 -6.41
N ALA A 46 18.08 -1.28 -5.55
CA ALA A 46 19.49 -1.37 -5.92
C ALA A 46 19.98 -2.79 -6.25
N GLU A 47 19.13 -3.81 -6.09
CA GLU A 47 19.48 -5.20 -6.42
C GLU A 47 20.04 -5.30 -7.84
N HIS A 48 21.08 -6.12 -8.01
CA HIS A 48 21.83 -6.28 -9.27
C HIS A 48 22.56 -5.03 -9.80
N LEU A 49 22.55 -3.89 -9.09
CA LEU A 49 23.12 -2.63 -9.57
C LEU A 49 24.21 -2.07 -8.65
N ARG A 50 23.96 -1.99 -7.34
CA ARG A 50 24.90 -1.42 -6.36
C ARG A 50 24.58 -1.85 -4.93
N LEU A 51 25.42 -1.43 -3.99
CA LEU A 51 25.05 -1.49 -2.57
C LEU A 51 23.90 -0.52 -2.28
N PRO A 52 22.88 -0.93 -1.51
CA PRO A 52 21.74 -0.09 -1.19
C PRO A 52 22.11 1.03 -0.21
N ASP A 53 21.43 2.16 -0.34
CA ASP A 53 21.42 3.22 0.65
C ASP A 53 20.20 3.09 1.59
N ILE A 54 20.03 4.06 2.49
CA ILE A 54 18.93 4.05 3.49
C ILE A 54 17.56 4.11 2.81
N ASP A 55 17.43 4.85 1.71
CA ASP A 55 16.16 4.99 1.02
C ASP A 55 15.82 3.71 0.24
N ASP A 56 16.82 3.08 -0.40
CA ASP A 56 16.66 1.76 -1.04
C ASP A 56 16.20 0.70 -0.05
N MET A 57 16.80 0.69 1.15
CA MET A 57 16.42 -0.21 2.23
C MET A 57 14.97 0.04 2.68
N LYS A 58 14.58 1.31 2.85
CA LYS A 58 13.21 1.68 3.24
C LYS A 58 12.20 1.20 2.19
N GLU A 59 12.43 1.47 0.91
CA GLU A 59 11.52 1.03 -0.17
C GLU A 59 11.40 -0.50 -0.24
N GLY A 60 12.51 -1.24 -0.12
CA GLY A 60 12.49 -2.71 -0.10
C GLY A 60 11.71 -3.30 1.09
N ILE A 61 11.91 -2.73 2.29
CA ILE A 61 11.17 -3.14 3.50
C ILE A 61 9.68 -2.86 3.34
N ILE A 62 9.31 -1.67 2.86
CA ILE A 62 7.89 -1.30 2.67
C ILE A 62 7.23 -2.21 1.63
N ALA A 63 7.88 -2.46 0.49
CA ALA A 63 7.38 -3.36 -0.55
C ALA A 63 7.15 -4.79 -0.01
N SER A 64 8.08 -5.30 0.79
CA SER A 64 7.97 -6.64 1.38
C SER A 64 6.91 -6.73 2.48
N LYS A 65 6.74 -5.68 3.30
CA LYS A 65 5.63 -5.59 4.27
C LYS A 65 4.27 -5.60 3.58
N ILE A 66 4.14 -4.90 2.45
CA ILE A 66 2.92 -4.91 1.64
C ILE A 66 2.67 -6.32 1.09
N ALA A 67 3.69 -6.98 0.53
CA ALA A 67 3.59 -8.34 0.01
C ALA A 67 3.17 -9.35 1.09
N ALA A 68 3.79 -9.29 2.28
CA ALA A 68 3.46 -10.13 3.42
C ALA A 68 2.01 -9.93 3.89
N HIS A 69 1.59 -8.67 4.06
CA HIS A 69 0.22 -8.34 4.47
C HIS A 69 -0.82 -8.81 3.44
N ALA A 70 -0.54 -8.62 2.15
CA ALA A 70 -1.41 -9.12 1.07
C ALA A 70 -1.53 -10.65 1.11
N ALA A 71 -0.43 -11.35 1.39
CA ALA A 71 -0.43 -12.80 1.57
C ALA A 71 -1.22 -13.24 2.80
N ASP A 72 -1.12 -12.54 3.92
CA ASP A 72 -1.89 -12.83 5.14
C ASP A 72 -3.40 -12.70 4.91
N ILE A 73 -3.81 -11.68 4.15
CA ILE A 73 -5.22 -11.54 3.72
C ILE A 73 -5.62 -12.72 2.83
N ALA A 74 -4.80 -13.07 1.84
CA ALA A 74 -5.10 -14.16 0.90
C ALA A 74 -5.22 -15.53 1.61
N LYS A 75 -4.40 -15.76 2.64
CA LYS A 75 -4.46 -16.95 3.51
C LYS A 75 -5.64 -16.96 4.47
N GLY A 76 -6.35 -15.85 4.60
CA GLY A 76 -7.45 -15.72 5.56
C GLY A 76 -6.96 -15.70 7.02
N ILE A 77 -5.76 -15.17 7.28
CA ILE A 77 -5.26 -15.01 8.64
C ILE A 77 -6.24 -14.13 9.43
N LYS A 78 -6.67 -14.63 10.59
CA LYS A 78 -7.66 -13.96 11.43
C LYS A 78 -7.16 -12.56 11.82
N GLY A 79 -7.96 -11.54 11.49
CA GLY A 79 -7.67 -10.15 11.80
C GLY A 79 -6.78 -9.40 10.79
N ALA A 80 -6.18 -10.08 9.81
CA ALA A 80 -5.35 -9.41 8.79
C ALA A 80 -6.16 -8.34 8.03
N ARG A 81 -7.39 -8.69 7.62
CA ARG A 81 -8.28 -7.80 6.87
C ARG A 81 -8.84 -6.62 7.69
N ASP A 82 -8.74 -6.66 9.02
CA ASP A 82 -9.29 -5.59 9.88
C ASP A 82 -8.52 -4.28 9.69
N TRP A 83 -7.22 -4.35 9.36
CA TRP A 83 -6.42 -3.18 9.03
C TRP A 83 -6.97 -2.47 7.77
N ASP A 84 -7.20 -3.22 6.70
CA ASP A 84 -7.79 -2.71 5.45
C ASP A 84 -9.20 -2.17 5.64
N TYR A 85 -10.01 -2.81 6.48
CA TYR A 85 -11.35 -2.33 6.79
C TYR A 85 -11.30 -0.96 7.48
N ARG A 86 -10.44 -0.81 8.51
CA ARG A 86 -10.23 0.48 9.19
C ARG A 86 -9.74 1.57 8.23
N MET A 87 -8.82 1.22 7.31
CA MET A 87 -8.33 2.15 6.29
C MET A 87 -9.44 2.54 5.30
N SER A 88 -10.26 1.58 4.90
CA SER A 88 -11.38 1.80 3.97
C SER A 88 -12.46 2.68 4.58
N GLU A 89 -12.79 2.48 5.86
CA GLU A 89 -13.71 3.35 6.59
C GLU A 89 -13.13 4.78 6.74
N ALA A 90 -11.84 4.92 7.02
CA ALA A 90 -11.19 6.24 7.05
C ALA A 90 -11.25 6.94 5.69
N ARG A 91 -10.99 6.22 4.58
CA ARG A 91 -11.12 6.73 3.21
C ARG A 91 -12.54 7.16 2.88
N LYS A 92 -13.53 6.34 3.24
CA LYS A 92 -14.95 6.64 3.06
C LYS A 92 -15.35 7.92 3.81
N ASN A 93 -14.85 8.09 5.04
CA ASN A 93 -15.13 9.28 5.85
C ASN A 93 -14.25 10.49 5.50
N LEU A 94 -13.33 10.35 4.54
CA LEU A 94 -12.35 11.37 4.17
C LEU A 94 -11.49 11.83 5.36
N ASP A 95 -11.28 10.94 6.34
CA ASP A 95 -10.51 11.20 7.55
C ASP A 95 -9.01 11.04 7.26
N TRP A 96 -8.38 12.14 6.85
CA TRP A 96 -6.96 12.17 6.50
C TRP A 96 -6.05 11.74 7.64
N ASN A 97 -6.28 12.25 8.84
CA ASN A 97 -5.45 11.93 10.01
C ASN A 97 -5.51 10.43 10.31
N ARG A 98 -6.71 9.84 10.27
CA ARG A 98 -6.87 8.41 10.48
C ARG A 98 -6.24 7.58 9.36
N MET A 99 -6.33 8.01 8.12
CA MET A 99 -5.62 7.36 7.01
C MET A 99 -4.10 7.37 7.24
N PHE A 100 -3.53 8.47 7.72
CA PHE A 100 -2.09 8.56 7.99
C PHE A 100 -1.66 7.67 9.16
N GLU A 101 -2.44 7.60 10.23
CA GLU A 101 -2.19 6.67 11.35
C GLU A 101 -2.22 5.21 10.94
N LEU A 102 -3.05 4.86 9.95
CA LEU A 102 -3.22 3.51 9.47
C LEU A 102 -2.26 3.17 8.31
N ALA A 103 -1.53 4.13 7.75
CA ALA A 103 -0.66 3.87 6.61
C ALA A 103 0.57 3.04 7.03
N ILE A 104 0.99 2.11 6.16
CA ILE A 104 2.25 1.35 6.33
C ILE A 104 3.47 2.29 6.43
N ASP A 105 3.44 3.41 5.70
CA ASP A 105 4.40 4.51 5.77
C ASP A 105 3.65 5.84 5.93
N LYS A 106 3.45 6.24 7.19
CA LYS A 106 2.80 7.49 7.56
C LYS A 106 3.51 8.72 6.97
N GLU A 107 4.84 8.76 7.05
CA GLU A 107 5.64 9.91 6.64
C GLU A 107 5.49 10.18 5.14
N LYS A 108 5.57 9.13 4.32
CA LYS A 108 5.39 9.25 2.86
C LYS A 108 3.98 9.67 2.50
N ALA A 109 2.96 9.11 3.17
CA ALA A 109 1.56 9.48 2.95
C ALA A 109 1.28 10.96 3.29
N GLU A 110 1.77 11.44 4.44
CA GLU A 110 1.64 12.85 4.83
C GLU A 110 2.39 13.78 3.87
N LYS A 111 3.63 13.43 3.50
CA LYS A 111 4.44 14.21 2.55
C LYS A 111 3.72 14.39 1.22
N TYR A 112 3.09 13.33 0.71
CA TYR A 112 2.36 13.37 -0.55
C TYR A 112 1.11 14.24 -0.43
N ARG A 113 0.34 14.13 0.66
CA ARG A 113 -0.79 15.03 0.90
C ARG A 113 -0.35 16.50 0.94
N LYS A 114 0.71 16.81 1.69
CA LYS A 114 1.23 18.17 1.86
C LYS A 114 1.80 18.75 0.57
N SER A 115 2.28 17.91 -0.35
CA SER A 115 2.83 18.36 -1.63
C SER A 115 1.78 18.96 -2.58
N SER A 116 0.50 18.67 -2.36
CA SER A 116 -0.60 19.14 -3.22
C SER A 116 -1.88 19.26 -2.40
N MET A 117 -2.18 20.48 -1.94
CA MET A 117 -3.37 20.78 -1.13
C MET A 117 -4.50 21.31 -2.04
N PRO A 118 -5.71 20.74 -1.97
CA PRO A 118 -6.87 21.16 -2.73
C PRO A 118 -7.56 22.35 -2.09
N GLU A 119 -8.39 23.04 -2.88
CA GLU A 119 -9.26 24.11 -2.40
C GLU A 119 -10.29 23.60 -1.38
N ASP A 120 -10.81 22.39 -1.59
CA ASP A 120 -11.74 21.71 -0.66
C ASP A 120 -10.96 20.69 0.20
N GLU A 121 -10.87 20.92 1.52
CA GLU A 121 -10.15 20.03 2.47
C GLU A 121 -10.69 18.58 2.46
N ASP A 122 -11.98 18.41 2.17
CA ASP A 122 -12.70 17.14 2.05
C ASP A 122 -12.38 16.38 0.76
N THR A 123 -11.35 16.77 0.01
CA THR A 123 -10.98 16.14 -1.25
C THR A 123 -9.46 16.00 -1.36
N CYS A 124 -9.00 15.23 -2.34
CA CYS A 124 -7.63 15.32 -2.82
C CYS A 124 -7.58 16.14 -4.11
N THR A 125 -6.38 16.61 -4.48
CA THR A 125 -6.16 17.38 -5.70
C THR A 125 -6.41 16.60 -6.98
N MET A 126 -6.45 15.26 -6.92
CA MET A 126 -6.74 14.44 -8.11
C MET A 126 -8.13 14.66 -8.68
N CYS A 127 -9.14 14.90 -7.84
CA CYS A 127 -10.54 14.98 -8.29
C CYS A 127 -11.27 16.25 -7.84
N GLY A 128 -10.84 16.92 -6.75
CA GLY A 128 -11.52 18.11 -6.23
C GLY A 128 -13.03 17.91 -6.09
N LYS A 129 -13.81 18.84 -6.65
CA LYS A 129 -15.28 18.79 -6.62
C LYS A 129 -15.89 17.52 -7.24
N MET A 130 -15.16 16.81 -8.11
CA MET A 130 -15.58 15.56 -8.77
C MET A 130 -15.25 14.30 -7.95
N CYS A 131 -14.78 14.44 -6.70
CA CYS A 131 -14.47 13.29 -5.85
C CYS A 131 -15.70 12.38 -5.68
N ALA A 132 -15.57 11.13 -6.14
CA ALA A 132 -16.63 10.14 -6.09
C ALA A 132 -17.10 9.87 -4.65
N ILE A 133 -16.16 9.67 -3.71
CA ILE A 133 -16.48 9.41 -2.30
C ILE A 133 -17.25 10.57 -1.67
N ARG A 134 -16.78 11.81 -1.88
CA ARG A 134 -17.48 13.01 -1.39
C ARG A 134 -18.90 13.07 -1.93
N ASN A 135 -19.07 12.90 -3.23
CA ASN A 135 -20.37 13.02 -3.88
C ASN A 135 -21.32 11.88 -3.47
N THR A 136 -20.83 10.65 -3.32
CA THR A 136 -21.60 9.55 -2.74
C THR A 136 -22.03 9.85 -1.31
N ASN A 137 -21.14 10.38 -0.45
CA ASN A 137 -21.49 10.74 0.92
C ASN A 137 -22.55 11.84 0.98
N LYS A 138 -22.44 12.87 0.13
CA LYS A 138 -23.45 13.92 0.00
C LYS A 138 -24.80 13.36 -0.45
N ALA A 139 -24.81 12.48 -1.46
CA ALA A 139 -26.02 11.80 -1.91
C ALA A 139 -26.70 11.01 -0.78
N LEU A 140 -25.92 10.24 -0.02
CA LEU A 140 -26.43 9.43 1.10
C LEU A 140 -27.00 10.28 2.25
N LYS A 141 -26.51 11.51 2.41
CA LYS A 141 -27.03 12.48 3.40
C LYS A 141 -28.22 13.32 2.87
N GLY A 142 -28.59 13.16 1.60
CA GLY A 142 -29.61 13.98 0.94
C GLY A 142 -29.16 15.42 0.65
N GLU A 143 -27.85 15.67 0.63
CA GLU A 143 -27.29 16.98 0.33
C GLU A 143 -27.22 17.23 -1.18
N ASN A 144 -27.38 18.49 -1.60
CA ASN A 144 -27.22 18.87 -3.01
C ASN A 144 -25.77 18.71 -3.47
N ILE A 145 -25.60 18.06 -4.62
CA ILE A 145 -24.30 17.84 -5.25
C ILE A 145 -24.14 18.88 -6.35
N SER A 146 -23.30 19.89 -6.11
CA SER A 146 -22.81 20.76 -7.18
C SER A 146 -21.45 20.28 -7.67
N ILE A 147 -21.39 19.96 -8.95
CA ILE A 147 -20.16 19.59 -9.69
C ILE A 147 -19.68 20.69 -10.63
N ILE A 148 -20.39 21.82 -10.66
CA ILE A 148 -20.06 22.96 -11.53
C ILE A 148 -19.09 23.87 -10.78
N LEU A 149 -18.06 24.35 -11.49
CA LEU A 149 -17.01 25.23 -10.97
C LEU A 149 -17.59 26.53 -10.44
#